data_AF-A0A953YCF3-F1
#
_entry.id   AF-A0A953YCF3-F1
#
_cell.length_a   1.000
_cell.length_b   1.000
_cell.length_c   1.000
_cell.angle_alpha   90.00
_cell.angle_beta   90.00
_cell.angle_gamma   90.00
#
_symmetry.space_group_name_H-M   'P 1'
#
loop_
_entity.id
_entity.type
_entity.pdbx_description
1 polymer ?
#
loop_
_entity_poly.entity_id
_entity_poly.type
_entity_poly.pdbx_seq_one_letter_code
_entity_poly.pdbx_strand_id
1 'polypeptide(L)'
;MAAAIGVRTDYASADLRGLARCCGDGEQVRRLLALASILDGGSRSEAAKIGGVTLQIVRDWVIRFNADGPDGLKSRKAPGKPSILNDEQRRALADIVEAGPIPAAYGVVRWRL
;
A
#
# COMPACT_ATOMS: atom_id res chain seq x y z
N MET A 1 7.05 -19.47 21.83
CA MET A 1 7.36 -18.65 20.64
C MET A 1 6.58 -19.19 19.45
N ALA A 2 5.81 -18.37 18.74
CA ALA A 2 5.10 -18.82 17.54
C ALA A 2 6.11 -19.14 16.42
N ALA A 3 5.89 -20.23 15.69
CA ALA A 3 6.74 -20.62 14.57
C ALA A 3 6.80 -19.51 13.51
N ALA A 4 7.96 -19.37 12.86
CA ALA A 4 8.13 -18.43 11.78
C ALA A 4 7.33 -18.88 10.55
N ILE A 5 6.56 -17.96 9.95
CA ILE A 5 5.77 -18.23 8.73
C ILE A 5 6.76 -18.49 7.58
N GLY A 6 6.71 -19.68 6.98
CA GLY A 6 7.53 -20.05 5.82
C GLY A 6 7.19 -19.19 4.59
N VAL A 7 8.18 -18.91 3.75
CA VAL A 7 7.96 -18.29 2.44
C VAL A 7 7.48 -19.39 1.49
N ARG A 8 6.47 -19.11 0.66
CA ARG A 8 6.02 -20.01 -0.41
C ARG A 8 7.22 -20.43 -1.29
N THR A 9 7.27 -21.69 -1.71
CA THR A 9 8.44 -22.33 -2.32
C THR A 9 8.31 -22.52 -3.83
N ASP A 10 7.25 -22.03 -4.43
CA ASP A 10 7.04 -22.00 -5.88
C ASP A 10 7.85 -20.89 -6.59
N TYR A 11 8.59 -20.09 -5.83
CA TYR A 11 9.59 -19.15 -6.32
C TYR A 11 10.97 -19.52 -5.76
N ALA A 12 11.98 -19.50 -6.62
CA ALA A 12 13.37 -19.52 -6.21
C ALA A 12 13.88 -18.11 -5.91
N SER A 13 14.97 -18.03 -5.14
CA SER A 13 15.65 -16.75 -4.87
C SER A 13 16.13 -16.07 -6.17
N ALA A 14 16.50 -16.86 -7.19
CA ALA A 14 16.88 -16.38 -8.51
C ALA A 14 15.72 -15.66 -9.24
N ASP A 15 14.49 -16.17 -9.10
CA ASP A 15 13.31 -15.56 -9.71
C ASP A 15 13.04 -14.18 -9.11
N LEU A 16 13.13 -14.07 -7.78
CA LEU A 16 12.96 -12.79 -7.08
C LEU A 16 14.04 -11.78 -7.45
N ARG A 17 15.29 -12.22 -7.61
CA ARG A 17 16.38 -11.37 -8.12
C ARG A 17 16.15 -10.98 -9.58
N GLY A 18 15.58 -11.86 -10.40
CA GLY A 18 15.15 -11.55 -11.76
C GLY A 18 14.11 -10.43 -11.78
N LEU A 19 13.06 -10.57 -11.00
CA LEU A 19 12.00 -9.56 -10.85
C LEU A 19 12.54 -8.23 -10.31
N ALA A 20 13.45 -8.28 -9.33
CA ALA A 20 14.08 -7.08 -8.77
C ALA A 20 14.86 -6.29 -9.83
N ARG A 21 15.58 -6.97 -10.75
CA ARG A 21 16.31 -6.30 -11.84
C ARG A 21 15.39 -5.60 -12.85
N CYS A 22 14.19 -6.10 -13.04
CA CYS A 22 13.21 -5.54 -13.98
C CYS A 22 12.24 -4.54 -13.32
N CYS A 23 12.32 -4.34 -12.01
CA CYS A 23 11.38 -3.54 -11.24
C CYS A 23 11.79 -2.07 -11.18
N GLY A 24 10.90 -1.16 -11.58
CA GLY A 24 11.10 0.29 -11.47
C GLY A 24 10.78 0.89 -10.08
N ASP A 25 10.09 0.14 -9.21
CA ASP A 25 9.80 0.55 -7.83
C ASP A 25 10.93 0.11 -6.89
N GLY A 26 11.75 1.08 -6.45
CA GLY A 26 12.88 0.82 -5.56
C GLY A 26 12.48 0.25 -4.19
N GLU A 27 11.27 0.50 -3.70
CA GLU A 27 10.80 -0.15 -2.47
C GLU A 27 10.48 -1.62 -2.71
N GLN A 28 9.82 -1.94 -3.82
CA GLN A 28 9.53 -3.32 -4.20
C GLN A 28 10.84 -4.10 -4.44
N VAL A 29 11.85 -3.49 -5.06
CA VAL A 29 13.19 -4.09 -5.23
C VAL A 29 13.76 -4.52 -3.88
N ARG A 30 13.78 -3.64 -2.87
CA ARG A 30 14.30 -3.98 -1.54
C ARG A 30 13.55 -5.15 -0.89
N ARG A 31 12.23 -5.17 -1.04
CA ARG A 31 11.36 -6.24 -0.51
C ARG A 31 11.65 -7.58 -1.19
N LEU A 32 11.80 -7.59 -2.51
CA LEU A 32 12.14 -8.78 -3.29
C LEU A 32 13.51 -9.34 -2.90
N LEU A 33 14.52 -8.48 -2.75
CA LEU A 33 15.86 -8.89 -2.33
C LEU A 33 15.90 -9.43 -0.89
N ALA A 34 15.11 -8.83 0.02
CA ALA A 34 14.98 -9.31 1.38
C ALA A 34 14.32 -10.70 1.44
N LEU A 35 13.32 -11.00 0.61
CA LEU A 35 12.74 -12.35 0.55
C LEU A 35 13.65 -13.35 -0.18
N ALA A 36 14.39 -12.90 -1.19
CA ALA A 36 15.36 -13.76 -1.89
C ALA A 36 16.43 -14.31 -0.92
N SER A 37 16.91 -13.50 0.03
CA SER A 37 17.88 -13.98 1.02
C SER A 37 17.29 -15.01 1.98
N ILE A 38 16.00 -14.93 2.31
CA ILE A 38 15.31 -15.95 3.12
C ILE A 38 15.20 -17.26 2.35
N LEU A 39 14.90 -17.21 1.05
CA LEU A 39 14.85 -18.40 0.18
C LEU A 39 16.23 -19.06 0.03
N ASP A 40 17.32 -18.29 0.11
CA ASP A 40 18.69 -18.82 0.17
C ASP A 40 19.06 -19.42 1.54
N GLY A 41 18.12 -19.50 2.49
CA GLY A 41 18.35 -20.01 3.85
C GLY A 41 18.87 -18.95 4.82
N GLY A 42 18.94 -17.68 4.41
CA GLY A 42 19.31 -16.57 5.28
C GLY A 42 18.31 -16.33 6.40
N SER A 43 18.79 -15.73 7.49
CA SER A 43 17.96 -15.39 8.64
C SER A 43 17.03 -14.21 8.34
N ARG A 44 15.89 -14.15 9.05
CA ARG A 44 14.98 -12.99 8.97
C ARG A 44 15.63 -11.69 9.45
N SER A 45 16.65 -11.80 10.31
CA SER A 45 17.47 -10.67 10.75
C SER A 45 18.34 -10.11 9.61
N GLU A 46 18.88 -10.98 8.76
CA GLU A 46 19.61 -10.53 7.56
C GLU A 46 18.65 -9.92 6.54
N ALA A 47 17.49 -10.53 6.31
CA ALA A 47 16.45 -9.96 5.46
C ALA A 47 16.00 -8.57 5.93
N ALA A 48 15.85 -8.39 7.25
CA ALA A 48 15.53 -7.11 7.87
C ALA A 48 16.62 -6.05 7.62
N LYS A 49 17.91 -6.44 7.70
CA LYS A 49 19.03 -5.56 7.37
C LYS A 49 19.04 -5.17 5.89
N ILE A 50 18.79 -6.12 4.98
CA ILE A 50 18.68 -5.86 3.53
C ILE A 50 17.53 -4.90 3.23
N GLY A 51 16.38 -5.12 3.87
CA GLY A 51 15.19 -4.29 3.71
C GLY A 51 15.28 -2.92 4.42
N GLY A 52 16.20 -2.74 5.36
CA GLY A 52 16.27 -1.56 6.23
C GLY A 52 15.07 -1.42 7.18
N VAL A 53 14.52 -2.56 7.64
CA VAL A 53 13.24 -2.61 8.38
C VAL A 53 13.32 -3.52 9.59
N THR A 54 12.26 -3.57 10.40
CA THR A 54 12.14 -4.47 11.55
C THR A 54 11.74 -5.88 11.13
N LEU A 55 11.95 -6.87 12.01
CA LEU A 55 11.51 -8.26 11.81
C LEU A 55 10.00 -8.39 11.58
N GLN A 56 9.20 -7.52 12.22
CA GLN A 56 7.74 -7.52 12.05
C GLN A 56 7.37 -7.13 10.62
N ILE A 57 8.04 -6.14 10.03
CA ILE A 57 7.78 -5.72 8.65
C ILE A 57 8.17 -6.84 7.67
N VAL A 58 9.28 -7.54 7.92
CA VAL A 58 9.66 -8.71 7.10
C VAL A 58 8.60 -9.80 7.19
N ARG A 59 8.05 -10.07 8.39
CA ARG A 59 6.94 -11.01 8.56
C ARG A 59 5.71 -10.59 7.74
N ASP A 60 5.37 -9.30 7.75
CA ASP A 60 4.24 -8.78 6.97
C ASP A 60 4.47 -8.91 5.46
N TRP A 61 5.71 -8.71 4.99
CA TRP A 61 6.07 -8.97 3.59
C TRP A 61 5.93 -10.43 3.22
N VAL A 62 6.36 -11.36 4.08
CA VAL A 62 6.18 -12.81 3.86
C VAL A 62 4.70 -13.17 3.76
N ILE A 63 3.85 -12.62 4.63
CA ILE A 63 2.39 -12.85 4.59
C ILE A 63 1.81 -12.38 3.26
N ARG A 64 2.12 -11.15 2.84
CA ARG A 64 1.62 -10.59 1.58
C ARG A 64 2.14 -11.34 0.36
N PHE A 65 3.41 -11.71 0.36
CA PHE A 65 4.02 -12.50 -0.71
C PHE A 65 3.40 -13.90 -0.81
N ASN A 66 3.10 -14.52 0.32
CA ASN A 66 2.43 -15.82 0.35
C ASN A 66 1.02 -15.75 -0.24
N ALA A 67 0.28 -14.66 0.01
CA ALA A 67 -1.06 -14.46 -0.55
C ALA A 67 -1.04 -14.09 -2.04
N ASP A 68 -0.26 -13.07 -2.42
CA ASP A 68 -0.39 -12.39 -3.71
C ASP A 68 0.85 -12.56 -4.61
N GLY A 69 1.87 -13.32 -4.17
CA GLY A 69 3.14 -13.46 -4.88
C GLY A 69 3.93 -12.15 -4.95
N PRO A 70 4.74 -11.92 -6.01
CA PRO A 70 5.50 -10.69 -6.19
C PRO A 70 4.66 -9.41 -6.20
N ASP A 71 3.39 -9.50 -6.61
CA ASP A 71 2.45 -8.37 -6.63
C ASP A 71 2.07 -7.93 -5.22
N GLY A 72 2.15 -8.82 -4.23
CA GLY A 72 1.98 -8.50 -2.81
C GLY A 72 3.03 -7.53 -2.26
N LEU A 73 4.16 -7.36 -2.95
CA LEU A 73 5.28 -6.51 -2.55
C LEU A 73 5.30 -5.14 -3.24
N LYS A 74 4.40 -4.93 -4.22
CA LYS A 74 4.22 -3.62 -4.87
C LYS A 74 3.81 -2.58 -3.85
N SER A 75 4.34 -1.37 -3.99
CA SER A 75 3.90 -0.24 -3.17
C SER A 75 2.43 0.06 -3.45
N ARG A 76 1.58 -0.08 -2.43
CA ARG A 76 0.16 0.23 -2.54
C ARG A 76 -0.07 1.65 -2.06
N LYS A 77 -0.69 2.49 -2.90
CA LYS A 77 -1.22 3.77 -2.47
C LYS A 77 -2.51 3.51 -1.69
N ALA A 78 -2.57 3.96 -0.43
CA ALA A 78 -3.81 3.91 0.33
C ALA A 78 -4.91 4.66 -0.44
N PRO A 79 -6.17 4.18 -0.44
CA PRO A 79 -7.27 4.77 -1.21
C PRO A 79 -7.65 6.20 -0.79
N GLY A 80 -6.95 6.80 0.18
CA GLY A 80 -7.25 8.09 0.76
C GLY A 80 -8.42 8.03 1.74
N LYS A 81 -8.75 9.18 2.33
CA LYS A 81 -9.94 9.30 3.17
C LYS A 81 -11.17 9.16 2.26
N PRO A 82 -12.13 8.28 2.58
CA PRO A 82 -13.38 8.23 1.82
C PRO A 82 -14.06 9.60 1.85
N SER A 83 -14.77 9.96 0.78
CA SER A 83 -15.48 11.23 0.75
C SER A 83 -16.50 11.30 1.89
N ILE A 84 -16.59 12.46 2.51
CA ILE A 84 -17.56 12.72 3.58
C ILE A 84 -18.98 12.75 3.01
N LEU A 85 -19.13 13.18 1.74
CA LEU A 85 -20.43 13.30 1.08
C LEU A 85 -20.65 12.15 0.10
N ASN A 86 -21.81 11.51 0.19
CA ASN A 86 -22.29 10.58 -0.83
C ASN A 86 -22.76 11.34 -2.09
N ASP A 87 -23.10 10.61 -3.15
CA ASP A 87 -23.44 11.23 -4.45
C ASP A 87 -24.74 12.05 -4.40
N GLU A 88 -25.71 11.62 -3.58
CA GLU A 88 -26.96 12.33 -3.38
C GLU A 88 -26.73 13.67 -2.66
N GLN A 89 -25.93 13.64 -1.59
CA GLN A 89 -25.52 14.84 -0.85
C GLN A 89 -24.69 15.80 -1.71
N ARG A 90 -23.86 15.27 -2.62
CA ARG A 90 -23.13 16.12 -3.57
C ARG A 90 -24.03 16.78 -4.59
N ARG A 91 -25.06 16.09 -5.08
CA ARG A 91 -26.06 16.69 -5.98
C ARG A 91 -26.84 17.78 -5.26
N ALA A 92 -27.35 17.48 -4.06
CA ALA A 92 -28.03 18.48 -3.25
C ALA A 92 -27.13 19.68 -2.92
N LEU A 93 -25.85 19.46 -2.61
CA LEU A 93 -24.89 20.54 -2.38
C LEU A 93 -24.65 21.36 -3.66
N ALA A 94 -24.52 20.71 -4.82
CA ALA A 94 -24.38 21.39 -6.10
C ALA A 94 -25.59 22.28 -6.39
N ASP A 95 -26.80 21.76 -6.21
CA ASP A 95 -28.05 22.52 -6.40
C ASP A 95 -28.11 23.74 -5.47
N ILE A 96 -27.71 23.61 -4.19
CA ILE A 96 -27.64 24.73 -3.23
C ILE A 96 -26.59 25.77 -3.67
N VAL A 97 -25.44 25.30 -4.16
CA VAL A 97 -24.37 26.18 -4.62
C VAL A 97 -24.79 26.95 -5.88
N GLU A 98 -25.45 26.28 -6.82
CA GLU A 98 -25.98 26.87 -8.05
C GLU A 98 -27.13 27.85 -7.80
N ALA A 99 -28.07 27.51 -6.91
CA ALA A 99 -29.16 28.39 -6.51
C ALA A 99 -28.66 29.69 -5.85
N GLY A 100 -27.45 29.65 -5.27
CA GLY A 100 -26.86 30.77 -4.58
C GLY A 100 -27.53 31.08 -3.23
N PRO A 101 -26.90 31.92 -2.40
CA PRO A 101 -27.48 32.27 -1.11
C PRO A 101 -28.59 33.31 -1.27
N ILE A 102 -29.67 33.15 -0.50
CA ILE A 102 -30.66 34.19 -0.22
C ILE A 102 -30.04 35.17 0.79
N PRO A 103 -29.69 36.42 0.39
CA PRO A 103 -28.93 37.31 1.28
C PRO A 103 -29.68 37.65 2.57
N ALA A 104 -31.00 37.81 2.50
CA ALA A 104 -31.83 38.13 3.65
C ALA A 104 -31.93 36.98 4.68
N ALA A 105 -31.75 35.73 4.26
CA ALA A 105 -31.84 34.56 5.14
C ALA A 105 -30.46 34.08 5.62
N TYR A 106 -29.45 34.13 4.74
CA TYR A 106 -28.14 33.54 4.98
C TYR A 106 -27.03 34.56 5.26
N GLY A 107 -27.28 35.86 5.06
CA GLY A 107 -26.31 36.93 5.36
C GLY A 107 -25.05 36.95 4.48
N VAL A 108 -25.01 36.12 3.43
CA VAL A 108 -23.89 36.03 2.48
C VAL A 108 -24.41 36.20 1.05
N VAL A 109 -23.54 36.73 0.18
CA VAL A 109 -23.88 36.99 -1.25
C VAL A 109 -23.31 35.95 -2.21
N ARG A 110 -22.37 35.10 -1.75
CA ARG A 110 -21.75 34.06 -2.58
C ARG A 110 -21.24 32.91 -1.73
N TRP A 111 -21.53 31.67 -2.15
CA TRP A 111 -20.88 30.46 -1.64
C TRP A 111 -19.41 30.42 -2.10
N ARG A 112 -18.47 30.22 -1.17
CA ARG A 112 -17.05 30.00 -1.48
C ARG A 112 -16.67 28.59 -1.03
N LEU A 113 -15.96 27.87 -1.91
CA LEU A 113 -15.37 26.57 -1.65
C LEU A 113 -13.97 26.72 -1.06
#